data_AF-A0A0N4XM96-F1
#
_entry.id   AF-A0A0N4XM96-F1
#
_cell.length_a   1.000
_cell.length_b   1.000
_cell.length_c   1.000
_cell.angle_alpha   90.00
_cell.angle_beta   90.00
_cell.angle_gamma   90.00
#
_symmetry.space_group_name_H-M   'P 1'
#
loop_
_entity.id
_entity.type
_entity.pdbx_description
1 polymer ?
#
loop_
_entity_poly.entity_id
_entity_poly.type
_entity_poly.pdbx_seq_one_letter_code
_entity_poly.pdbx_strand_id
1 'polypeptide(L)'
;MAQRVKWSILIEPGKFKCHLTEFNAEFNRLESFFSVNELSPEETSQTAFNANYLTKARSQLIPCCDVTRVRLLGNDESQMNRADIINEMFSGEHTTDIATSNVKYGTPDFIHANYVRGGPLLNTFICTQAPLPNTQADFWRMVYQERSRFIIMLCSAMDKNSLGRLDNSPASTCQYYWPRSVGESRKYGSLVVRNVRVDGTVDPLFNVTFLEVQPADSTDAADVLLVEHWQWDWQQMCDV
;
A
#
# COMPACT_ATOMS: atom_id res chain seq x y z
N MET A 1 23.75 -13.97 14.73
CA MET A 1 22.31 -13.87 15.09
C MET A 1 22.08 -12.49 15.71
N ALA A 2 21.45 -11.58 14.98
CA ALA A 2 21.07 -10.28 15.53
C ALA A 2 20.11 -10.47 16.71
N GLN A 3 20.43 -9.89 17.86
CA GLN A 3 19.51 -9.89 19.00
C GLN A 3 18.29 -9.03 18.63
N ARG A 4 17.08 -9.58 18.81
CA ARG A 4 15.82 -8.86 18.58
C ARG A 4 15.73 -7.62 19.45
N VAL A 5 14.94 -6.63 19.03
CA VAL A 5 14.63 -5.42 19.81
C VAL A 5 14.12 -5.84 21.20
N LYS A 6 14.88 -5.53 22.25
CA LYS A 6 14.58 -5.95 23.64
C LYS A 6 13.75 -4.92 24.39
N TRP A 7 13.83 -3.66 23.98
CA TRP A 7 13.21 -2.55 24.69
C TRP A 7 12.01 -2.04 23.90
N SER A 8 10.82 -2.16 24.49
CA SER A 8 9.63 -1.45 24.01
C SER A 8 9.50 -0.12 24.72
N ILE A 9 9.09 0.92 23.99
CA ILE A 9 8.74 2.22 24.55
C ILE A 9 7.42 2.17 25.34
N LEU A 10 6.54 1.21 25.01
CA LEU A 10 5.23 0.99 25.64
C LEU A 10 5.17 -0.40 26.30
N ILE A 11 4.67 -0.47 27.54
CA ILE A 11 4.31 -1.74 28.21
C ILE A 11 2.81 -2.03 28.03
N GLU A 12 2.02 -0.96 28.04
CA GLU A 12 0.58 -0.90 27.85
C GLU A 12 0.28 0.36 26.99
N PRO A 13 -0.89 0.44 26.33
CA PRO A 13 -1.33 1.69 25.72
C PRO A 13 -1.19 2.86 26.71
N GLY A 14 -0.49 3.93 26.29
CA GLY A 14 -0.35 5.16 27.08
C GLY A 14 0.64 5.15 28.26
N LYS A 15 1.38 4.05 28.54
CA LYS A 15 2.40 4.02 29.61
C LYS A 15 3.83 3.85 29.07
N PHE A 16 4.61 4.93 29.15
CA PHE A 16 6.02 4.97 28.76
C PHE A 16 6.92 4.22 29.75
N LYS A 17 7.92 3.49 29.22
CA LYS A 17 8.96 2.85 30.03
C LYS A 17 10.01 3.84 30.54
N CYS A 18 10.63 3.52 31.68
CA CYS A 18 11.79 4.25 32.22
C CYS A 18 13.11 3.96 31.46
N HIS A 19 13.12 2.97 30.57
CA HIS A 19 14.30 2.56 29.79
C HIS A 19 14.48 3.35 28.49
N LEU A 20 14.18 4.65 28.52
CA LEU A 20 14.21 5.51 27.33
C LEU A 20 15.62 5.55 26.72
N THR A 21 16.65 5.55 27.56
CA THR A 21 18.05 5.55 27.10
C THR A 21 18.40 4.26 26.36
N GLU A 22 17.96 3.09 26.85
CA GLU A 22 18.20 1.81 26.21
C GLU A 22 17.37 1.66 24.92
N PHE A 23 16.13 2.16 24.90
CA PHE A 23 15.32 2.25 23.69
C PHE A 23 16.01 3.11 22.62
N ASN A 24 16.45 4.33 22.98
CA ASN A 24 17.15 5.21 22.04
C ASN A 24 18.45 4.58 21.52
N ALA A 25 19.21 3.91 22.39
CA ALA A 25 20.41 3.19 21.99
C ALA A 25 20.10 2.05 21.00
N GLU A 26 18.97 1.35 21.17
CA GLU A 26 18.53 0.30 20.26
C GLU A 26 17.96 0.84 18.94
N PHE A 27 17.17 1.92 18.99
CA PHE A 27 16.65 2.61 17.82
C PHE A 27 17.79 3.15 16.94
N ASN A 28 18.79 3.80 17.53
CA ASN A 28 19.94 4.31 16.78
C ASN A 28 20.77 3.18 16.14
N ARG A 29 20.76 1.96 16.70
CA ARG A 29 21.40 0.80 16.04
C ARG A 29 20.65 0.38 14.77
N LEU A 30 19.36 0.67 14.65
CA LEU A 30 18.59 0.34 13.45
C LEU A 30 19.10 1.12 12.22
N GLU A 31 19.60 2.35 12.40
CA GLU A 31 20.16 3.15 11.30
C GLU A 31 21.36 2.48 10.62
N SER A 32 22.16 1.74 11.39
CA SER A 32 23.33 0.98 10.90
C SER A 32 23.06 -0.51 10.77
N PHE A 33 21.80 -0.95 10.89
CA PHE A 33 21.48 -2.37 10.93
C PHE A 33 21.93 -3.11 9.68
N PHE A 34 21.64 -2.54 8.50
CA PHE A 34 21.99 -3.14 7.21
C PHE A 34 23.46 -2.93 6.81
N SER A 35 24.19 -2.02 7.46
CA SER A 35 25.65 -1.93 7.27
C SER A 35 26.41 -3.01 8.06
N VAL A 36 25.79 -3.55 9.12
CA VAL A 36 26.35 -4.63 9.93
C VAL A 36 25.79 -6.00 9.52
N ASN A 37 24.57 -6.03 9.00
CA ASN A 37 23.91 -7.23 8.49
C ASN A 37 23.61 -7.01 7.01
N GLU A 38 24.65 -7.20 6.18
CA GLU A 38 24.52 -7.05 4.74
C GLU A 38 23.43 -7.99 4.20
N LEU A 39 22.55 -7.40 3.39
CA LEU A 39 21.55 -8.15 2.64
C LEU A 39 22.24 -9.01 1.60
N SER A 40 21.71 -10.21 1.36
CA SER A 40 22.19 -11.07 0.28
C SER A 40 22.00 -10.41 -1.10
N PRO A 41 22.74 -10.85 -2.14
CA PRO A 41 22.54 -10.37 -3.50
C PRO A 41 21.08 -10.52 -3.99
N GLU A 42 20.39 -11.57 -3.55
CA GLU A 42 18.97 -11.80 -3.86
C GLU A 42 18.03 -10.83 -3.14
N GLU A 43 18.37 -10.43 -1.90
CA GLU A 43 17.58 -9.45 -1.15
C GLU A 43 17.80 -8.02 -1.63
N THR A 44 18.96 -7.74 -2.21
CA THR A 44 19.35 -6.41 -2.73
C THR A 44 18.95 -6.18 -4.19
N SER A 45 18.61 -7.22 -4.95
CA SER A 45 18.41 -7.12 -6.41
C SER A 45 17.34 -6.14 -6.85
N GLN A 46 16.22 -6.08 -6.11
CA GLN A 46 15.08 -5.18 -6.36
C GLN A 46 14.62 -5.14 -7.85
N THR A 47 14.76 -6.26 -8.56
CA THR A 47 14.57 -6.36 -10.00
C THR A 47 13.14 -6.02 -10.39
N ALA A 48 12.15 -6.54 -9.66
CA ALA A 48 10.75 -6.26 -9.95
C ALA A 48 10.41 -4.80 -9.63
N PHE A 49 10.95 -4.25 -8.54
CA PHE A 49 10.77 -2.84 -8.19
C PHE A 49 11.37 -1.91 -9.25
N ASN A 50 12.62 -2.15 -9.66
CA ASN A 50 13.34 -1.36 -10.67
C ASN A 50 12.64 -1.37 -12.04
N ALA A 51 11.91 -2.44 -12.38
CA ALA A 51 11.12 -2.50 -13.60
C ALA A 51 9.78 -1.73 -13.53
N ASN A 52 9.28 -1.44 -12.33
CA ASN A 52 7.91 -0.97 -12.09
C ASN A 52 7.79 0.39 -11.35
N TYR A 53 8.86 0.87 -10.73
CA TYR A 53 8.78 1.99 -9.78
C TYR A 53 8.26 3.29 -10.39
N LEU A 54 8.50 3.53 -11.68
CA LEU A 54 8.03 4.74 -12.37
C LEU A 54 6.51 4.84 -12.48
N THR A 55 5.81 3.70 -12.51
CA THR A 55 4.35 3.67 -12.74
C THR A 55 3.58 3.13 -11.56
N LYS A 56 4.16 2.22 -10.78
CA LYS A 56 3.47 1.49 -9.71
C LYS A 56 4.01 1.77 -8.31
N ALA A 57 5.01 2.64 -8.13
CA ALA A 57 5.51 3.02 -6.80
C ALA A 57 5.23 4.50 -6.49
N ARG A 58 4.78 4.79 -5.26
CA ARG A 58 4.54 6.15 -4.77
C ARG A 58 5.83 6.89 -4.43
N SER A 59 6.85 6.16 -3.96
CA SER A 59 8.15 6.71 -3.61
C SER A 59 9.26 5.82 -4.15
N GLN A 60 10.28 6.45 -4.73
CA GLN A 60 11.48 5.76 -5.21
C GLN A 60 12.43 5.39 -4.06
N LEU A 61 12.25 6.00 -2.88
CA LEU A 61 13.09 5.79 -1.71
C LEU A 61 12.71 4.55 -0.90
N ILE A 62 11.53 3.97 -1.15
CA ILE A 62 11.02 2.81 -0.42
C ILE A 62 10.95 1.63 -1.39
N PRO A 63 11.97 0.77 -1.42
CA PRO A 63 12.03 -0.35 -2.34
C PRO A 63 11.08 -1.48 -1.95
N CYS A 64 10.64 -2.25 -2.95
CA CYS A 64 9.91 -3.50 -2.75
C CYS A 64 10.89 -4.68 -2.90
N CYS A 65 11.01 -5.51 -1.86
CA CYS A 65 11.92 -6.65 -1.86
C CYS A 65 11.40 -7.78 -2.76
N ASP A 66 12.23 -8.31 -3.66
CA ASP A 66 11.82 -9.35 -4.60
C ASP A 66 11.44 -10.67 -3.91
N VAL A 67 12.11 -11.01 -2.81
CA VAL A 67 11.98 -12.29 -2.11
C VAL A 67 10.62 -12.42 -1.42
N THR A 68 10.11 -11.32 -0.87
CA THR A 68 8.87 -11.31 -0.08
C THR A 68 7.73 -10.59 -0.77
N ARG A 69 7.89 -10.13 -2.03
CA ARG A 69 6.82 -9.39 -2.71
C ARG A 69 5.59 -10.26 -2.93
N VAL A 70 4.43 -9.62 -2.85
CA VAL A 70 3.18 -10.21 -3.33
C VAL A 70 3.23 -10.23 -4.87
N ARG A 71 2.78 -11.34 -5.46
CA ARG A 71 2.71 -11.51 -6.92
C ARG A 71 1.25 -11.63 -7.33
N LEU A 72 0.81 -10.77 -8.23
CA LEU A 72 -0.57 -10.82 -8.73
C LEU A 72 -0.70 -11.92 -9.78
N LEU A 73 -1.76 -12.72 -9.64
CA LEU A 73 -2.13 -13.77 -10.58
C LEU A 73 -3.16 -13.25 -11.59
N GLY A 74 -3.16 -13.83 -12.79
CA GLY A 74 -4.05 -13.44 -13.90
C GLY A 74 -3.60 -12.20 -14.67
N ASN A 75 -4.06 -12.07 -15.92
CA ASN A 75 -3.74 -10.97 -16.84
C ASN A 75 -5.01 -10.17 -17.14
N ASP A 76 -5.40 -9.25 -16.26
CA ASP A 76 -6.66 -8.51 -16.47
C ASP A 76 -6.49 -7.07 -16.97
N GLU A 77 -5.27 -6.55 -17.18
CA GLU A 77 -5.12 -5.18 -17.70
C GLU A 77 -4.05 -4.95 -18.77
N SER A 78 -4.39 -4.01 -19.66
CA SER A 78 -3.53 -3.42 -20.68
C SER A 78 -2.47 -2.54 -20.03
N GLN A 79 -1.20 -2.92 -20.21
CA GLN A 79 -0.04 -2.18 -19.72
C GLN A 79 0.05 -0.79 -20.37
N MET A 80 0.42 0.22 -19.59
CA MET A 80 0.62 1.59 -20.09
C MET A 80 1.86 1.65 -21.01
N ASN A 81 1.72 2.30 -22.16
CA ASN A 81 2.82 2.45 -23.11
C ASN A 81 3.71 3.65 -22.74
N ARG A 82 5.01 3.53 -23.04
CA ARG A 82 6.04 4.56 -22.81
C ARG A 82 5.65 5.95 -23.34
N ALA A 83 4.98 6.00 -24.50
CA ALA A 83 4.59 7.25 -25.16
C ALA A 83 3.58 8.06 -24.33
N ASP A 84 2.67 7.39 -23.63
CA ASP A 84 1.61 8.05 -22.85
C ASP A 84 2.20 8.69 -21.58
N ILE A 85 3.17 8.03 -20.94
CA ILE A 85 3.85 8.50 -19.72
C ILE A 85 4.78 9.68 -20.01
N ILE A 86 5.54 9.62 -21.11
CA ILE A 86 6.46 10.70 -21.51
C ILE A 86 5.67 11.95 -21.89
N ASN A 87 4.55 11.81 -22.59
CA ASN A 87 3.72 12.96 -22.95
C ASN A 87 3.10 13.66 -21.72
N GLU A 88 2.73 12.92 -20.67
CA GLU A 88 2.28 13.55 -19.42
C GLU A 88 3.42 14.24 -18.66
N MET A 89 4.60 13.60 -18.55
CA MET A 89 5.75 14.14 -17.81
C MET A 89 6.42 15.35 -18.48
N PHE A 90 6.43 15.43 -19.82
CA PHE A 90 7.16 16.45 -20.58
C PHE A 90 6.26 17.43 -21.33
N SER A 91 4.99 17.54 -20.94
CA SER A 91 4.03 18.51 -21.50
C SER A 91 4.46 20.00 -21.38
N GLY A 92 5.58 20.30 -20.70
CA GLY A 92 6.10 21.65 -20.50
C GLY A 92 7.44 22.03 -21.14
N GLU A 93 8.33 21.10 -21.54
CA GLU A 93 9.65 21.50 -22.05
C GLU A 93 10.22 20.59 -23.16
N HIS A 94 10.64 21.28 -24.23
CA HIS A 94 11.43 20.88 -25.40
C HIS A 94 11.45 19.40 -25.87
N THR A 95 10.91 19.24 -27.07
CA THR A 95 11.06 18.09 -27.98
C THR A 95 12.52 17.64 -28.10
N THR A 96 12.80 16.43 -27.61
CA THR A 96 13.96 15.64 -28.03
C THR A 96 13.49 14.34 -28.66
N ASP A 97 14.11 13.96 -29.77
CA ASP A 97 13.76 12.78 -30.54
C ASP A 97 14.04 11.50 -29.73
N ILE A 98 13.00 10.88 -29.19
CA ILE A 98 13.10 9.65 -28.41
C ILE A 98 12.84 8.46 -29.32
N ALA A 99 13.84 7.57 -29.39
CA ALA A 99 13.74 6.27 -30.04
C ALA A 99 12.52 5.48 -29.52
N THR A 100 11.67 5.04 -30.45
CA THR A 100 10.48 4.21 -30.24
C THR A 100 10.87 2.78 -29.86
N SER A 101 11.37 2.59 -28.63
CA SER A 101 11.43 1.25 -28.04
C SER A 101 10.06 0.90 -27.43
N ASN A 102 9.41 -0.13 -27.98
CA ASN A 102 8.16 -0.72 -27.49
C ASN A 102 8.33 -1.47 -26.15
N VAL A 103 9.00 -0.86 -25.17
CA VAL A 103 9.15 -1.45 -23.83
C VAL A 103 7.88 -1.10 -23.06
N LYS A 104 7.02 -2.11 -22.85
CA LYS A 104 5.87 -1.98 -21.95
C LYS A 104 6.39 -1.73 -20.54
N TYR A 105 5.95 -0.64 -19.91
CA TYR A 105 6.37 -0.31 -18.55
C TYR A 105 5.50 -1.04 -17.54
N GLY A 106 6.18 -1.67 -16.58
CA GLY A 106 5.59 -2.45 -15.52
C GLY A 106 5.17 -3.86 -15.94
N THR A 107 5.20 -4.78 -14.99
CA THR A 107 4.82 -6.19 -15.17
C THR A 107 3.42 -6.41 -14.59
N PRO A 108 2.62 -7.31 -15.19
CA PRO A 108 1.23 -7.51 -14.76
C PRO A 108 1.14 -8.16 -13.37
N ASP A 109 2.22 -8.80 -12.92
CA ASP A 109 2.34 -9.48 -11.64
C ASP A 109 2.80 -8.55 -10.50
N PHE A 110 3.21 -7.31 -10.80
CA PHE A 110 3.79 -6.42 -9.79
C PHE A 110 2.74 -5.55 -9.10
N ILE A 111 2.81 -5.57 -7.78
CA ILE A 111 2.24 -4.61 -6.85
C ILE A 111 3.29 -4.26 -5.80
N HIS A 112 3.33 -3.01 -5.33
CA HIS A 112 4.25 -2.56 -4.29
C HIS A 112 3.76 -3.01 -2.91
N ALA A 113 3.90 -4.30 -2.66
CA ALA A 113 3.48 -4.96 -1.43
C ALA A 113 4.41 -6.13 -1.08
N ASN A 114 4.71 -6.29 0.20
CA ASN A 114 5.55 -7.36 0.73
C ASN A 114 4.84 -8.11 1.86
N TYR A 115 5.02 -9.43 1.89
CA TYR A 115 4.64 -10.25 3.03
C TYR A 115 5.57 -9.95 4.20
N VAL A 116 4.97 -9.61 5.34
CA VAL A 116 5.64 -9.45 6.62
C VAL A 116 5.16 -10.57 7.54
N ARG A 117 6.07 -11.49 7.82
CA ARG A 117 5.83 -12.70 8.61
C ARG A 117 7.10 -13.11 9.36
N GLY A 118 6.92 -13.85 10.45
CA GLY A 118 8.01 -14.25 11.34
C GLY A 118 7.61 -14.02 12.80
N GLY A 119 8.37 -14.55 13.77
CA GLY A 119 8.06 -14.28 15.18
C GLY A 119 8.23 -12.79 15.50
N PRO A 120 7.64 -12.21 16.56
CA PRO A 120 6.56 -12.67 17.44
C PRO A 120 5.15 -12.47 16.82
N LEU A 121 5.05 -12.25 15.50
CA LEU A 121 3.77 -12.00 14.84
C LEU A 121 2.93 -13.28 14.83
N LEU A 122 1.69 -13.17 15.29
CA LEU A 122 0.71 -14.27 15.24
C LEU A 122 0.08 -14.42 13.85
N ASN A 123 0.06 -13.33 13.08
CA ASN A 123 -0.55 -13.25 11.76
C ASN A 123 0.49 -12.93 10.68
N THR A 124 0.20 -13.34 9.44
CA THR A 124 0.91 -12.82 8.26
C THR A 124 0.28 -11.51 7.86
N PHE A 125 1.11 -10.48 7.68
CA PHE A 125 0.67 -9.18 7.20
C PHE A 125 1.14 -8.97 5.77
N ILE A 126 0.40 -8.15 5.04
CA ILE A 126 0.85 -7.56 3.78
C ILE A 126 1.06 -6.08 4.05
N CYS A 127 2.31 -5.63 3.98
CA CYS A 127 2.63 -4.21 4.02
C CYS A 127 2.68 -3.71 2.59
N THR A 128 1.84 -2.73 2.28
CA THR A 128 1.69 -2.16 0.94
C THR A 128 1.64 -0.65 1.02
N GLN A 129 2.09 0.02 -0.04
CA GLN A 129 1.85 1.46 -0.17
C GLN A 129 0.35 1.77 -0.29
N ALA A 130 -0.02 3.02 0.01
CA ALA A 130 -1.34 3.55 -0.30
C ALA A 130 -1.57 3.53 -1.83
N PRO A 131 -2.65 2.88 -2.32
CA PRO A 131 -2.89 2.72 -3.75
C PRO A 131 -2.81 4.04 -4.54
N LEU A 132 -2.15 3.99 -5.69
CA LEU A 132 -2.18 5.04 -6.71
C LEU A 132 -3.44 4.88 -7.58
N PRO A 133 -3.90 5.92 -8.27
CA PRO A 133 -5.09 5.84 -9.12
C PRO A 133 -5.06 4.68 -10.13
N ASN A 134 -3.90 4.44 -10.74
CA ASN A 134 -3.64 3.38 -11.71
C ASN A 134 -3.32 2.00 -11.08
N THR A 135 -3.28 1.89 -9.75
CA THR A 135 -3.00 0.62 -9.04
C THR A 135 -4.13 0.20 -8.10
N GLN A 136 -5.28 0.89 -8.13
CA GLN A 136 -6.44 0.52 -7.29
C GLN A 136 -7.00 -0.85 -7.70
N ALA A 137 -7.03 -1.16 -9.00
CA ALA A 137 -7.43 -2.48 -9.50
C ALA A 137 -6.47 -3.58 -9.03
N ASP A 138 -5.16 -3.35 -9.16
CA ASP A 138 -4.12 -4.23 -8.64
C ASP A 138 -4.24 -4.47 -7.13
N PHE A 139 -4.56 -3.42 -6.36
CA PHE A 139 -4.79 -3.52 -4.92
C PHE A 139 -5.98 -4.41 -4.58
N TRP A 140 -7.14 -4.22 -5.22
CA TRP A 140 -8.30 -5.08 -4.96
C TRP A 140 -8.09 -6.50 -5.43
N ARG A 141 -7.38 -6.68 -6.54
CA ARG A 141 -6.95 -8.00 -7.02
C ARG A 141 -6.09 -8.71 -5.98
N MET A 142 -5.13 -8.01 -5.36
CA MET A 142 -4.35 -8.55 -4.24
C MET A 142 -5.24 -8.94 -3.06
N VAL A 143 -6.13 -8.05 -2.61
CA VAL A 143 -7.03 -8.29 -1.47
C VAL A 143 -7.88 -9.55 -1.70
N TYR A 144 -8.46 -9.67 -2.89
CA TYR A 144 -9.30 -10.81 -3.25
C TYR A 144 -8.50 -12.10 -3.39
N GLN A 145 -7.34 -12.06 -4.07
CA GLN A 145 -6.44 -13.20 -4.25
C GLN A 145 -5.98 -13.77 -2.90
N GLU A 146 -5.53 -12.89 -2.00
CA GLU A 146 -5.02 -13.29 -0.68
C GLU A 146 -6.14 -13.54 0.34
N ARG A 147 -7.41 -13.40 -0.08
CA ARG A 147 -8.60 -13.52 0.78
C ARG A 147 -8.48 -12.66 2.04
N SER A 148 -7.90 -11.46 1.92
CA SER A 148 -7.67 -10.58 3.07
C SER A 148 -9.00 -10.01 3.54
N ARG A 149 -9.33 -10.29 4.81
CA ARG A 149 -10.58 -9.85 5.44
C ARG A 149 -10.45 -8.52 6.17
N PHE A 150 -9.24 -8.03 6.37
CA PHE A 150 -8.97 -6.81 7.12
C PHE A 150 -8.00 -5.92 6.35
N ILE A 151 -8.35 -4.64 6.24
CA ILE A 151 -7.49 -3.60 5.70
C ILE A 151 -7.34 -2.55 6.80
N ILE A 152 -6.11 -2.31 7.25
CA ILE A 152 -5.80 -1.25 8.21
C ILE A 152 -5.14 -0.11 7.47
N MET A 153 -5.82 1.02 7.37
CA MET A 153 -5.35 2.22 6.67
C MET A 153 -5.02 3.31 7.70
N LEU A 154 -3.74 3.67 7.77
CA LEU A 154 -3.20 4.60 8.77
C LEU A 154 -2.89 5.99 8.21
N CYS A 155 -3.39 6.31 7.02
CA CYS A 155 -3.18 7.62 6.39
C CYS A 155 -4.50 8.25 5.94
N SER A 156 -4.47 9.58 5.78
CA SER A 156 -5.59 10.33 5.23
C SER A 156 -5.91 9.95 3.78
N ALA A 157 -7.20 9.86 3.46
CA ALA A 157 -7.71 9.72 2.11
C ALA A 157 -8.52 10.95 1.69
N MET A 158 -8.39 11.37 0.44
CA MET A 158 -9.08 12.54 -0.10
C MET A 158 -9.82 12.23 -1.40
N ASP A 159 -10.88 12.99 -1.67
CA ASP A 159 -11.56 13.00 -2.96
C ASP A 159 -10.79 13.84 -3.99
N LYS A 160 -10.91 13.44 -5.26
CA LYS A 160 -10.30 14.16 -6.40
C LYS A 160 -10.71 15.64 -6.48
N ASN A 161 -11.90 15.97 -5.99
CA ASN A 161 -12.49 17.31 -6.06
C ASN A 161 -12.15 18.19 -4.84
N SER A 162 -11.52 17.63 -3.80
CA SER A 162 -11.14 18.34 -2.58
C SER A 162 -9.68 18.83 -2.62
N LEU A 163 -9.10 18.99 -3.80
CA LEU A 163 -7.82 19.68 -4.04
C LEU A 163 -7.97 21.18 -3.73
N GLY A 164 -8.14 21.49 -2.45
CA GLY A 164 -8.41 22.82 -1.93
C GLY A 164 -7.34 23.23 -0.94
N ARG A 165 -6.11 23.39 -1.43
CA ARG A 165 -5.15 24.36 -0.86
C ARG A 165 -4.36 24.99 -2.00
N LEU A 166 -4.17 26.32 -1.91
CA LEU A 166 -3.47 27.16 -2.89
C LEU A 166 -1.94 26.94 -2.84
N ASP A 167 -1.44 26.03 -2.00
CA ASP A 167 -0.07 25.58 -2.05
C ASP A 167 0.05 24.40 -3.02
N ASN A 168 0.92 24.55 -4.04
CA ASN A 168 1.29 23.47 -4.96
C ASN A 168 2.13 22.37 -4.27
N SER A 169 1.86 22.08 -2.99
CA SER A 169 2.43 20.94 -2.31
C SER A 169 1.62 19.71 -2.76
N PRO A 170 2.23 18.72 -3.44
CA PRO A 170 1.56 17.46 -3.71
C PRO A 170 1.46 16.73 -2.37
N ALA A 171 0.44 17.08 -1.57
CA ALA A 171 0.14 16.33 -0.37
C ALA A 171 0.01 14.87 -0.80
N SER A 172 0.78 14.00 -0.13
CA SER A 172 0.92 12.57 -0.41
C SER A 172 -0.36 11.79 -0.10
N THR A 173 -1.52 12.35 -0.43
CA THR A 173 -2.83 11.89 -0.03
C THR A 173 -3.21 10.67 -0.85
N CYS A 174 -3.85 9.71 -0.18
CA CYS A 174 -4.38 8.54 -0.84
C CYS A 174 -5.74 8.93 -1.46
N GLN A 175 -5.95 8.64 -2.74
CA GLN A 175 -7.31 8.78 -3.29
C GLN A 175 -8.17 7.62 -2.77
N TYR A 176 -9.45 7.88 -2.50
CA TYR A 176 -10.37 6.83 -2.08
C TYR A 176 -10.40 5.69 -3.10
N TYR A 177 -9.91 4.53 -2.67
CA TYR A 177 -9.94 3.28 -3.42
C TYR A 177 -11.09 2.38 -2.96
N TRP A 178 -12.05 2.87 -2.17
CA TRP A 178 -13.26 2.13 -1.78
C TRP A 178 -14.51 3.03 -1.85
N PRO A 179 -15.70 2.45 -2.05
CA PRO A 179 -16.97 3.18 -1.94
C PRO A 179 -17.22 3.67 -0.51
N ARG A 180 -17.59 4.94 -0.35
CA ARG A 180 -17.72 5.61 0.96
C ARG A 180 -19.14 5.60 1.49
N SER A 181 -20.13 5.61 0.60
CA SER A 181 -21.53 5.67 0.99
C SER A 181 -22.12 4.27 1.08
N VAL A 182 -22.93 4.00 2.10
CA VAL A 182 -23.63 2.72 2.23
C VAL A 182 -24.51 2.48 1.00
N GLY A 183 -24.38 1.30 0.39
CA GLY A 183 -25.05 0.93 -0.85
C GLY A 183 -24.30 1.31 -2.12
N GLU A 184 -23.26 2.15 -2.05
CA GLU A 184 -22.40 2.47 -3.20
C GLU A 184 -21.55 1.25 -3.59
N SER A 185 -21.41 1.04 -4.89
CA SER A 185 -20.50 0.04 -5.45
C SER A 185 -19.57 0.68 -6.47
N ARG A 186 -18.31 0.25 -6.51
CA ARG A 186 -17.33 0.66 -7.52
C ARG A 186 -16.65 -0.56 -8.13
N LYS A 187 -16.45 -0.53 -9.45
CA LYS A 187 -15.75 -1.56 -10.21
C LYS A 187 -14.25 -1.25 -10.26
N TYR A 188 -13.42 -2.25 -9.98
CA TYR A 188 -11.96 -2.20 -10.02
C TYR A 188 -11.46 -3.42 -10.81
N GLY A 189 -11.11 -3.21 -12.08
CA GLY A 189 -10.81 -4.31 -13.00
C GLY A 189 -12.00 -5.26 -13.13
N SER A 190 -11.78 -6.55 -12.86
CA SER A 190 -12.80 -7.60 -12.86
C SER A 190 -13.57 -7.74 -11.53
N LEU A 191 -13.28 -6.93 -10.52
CA LEU A 191 -13.93 -6.98 -9.20
C LEU A 191 -14.91 -5.83 -9.00
N VAL A 192 -15.99 -6.10 -8.27
CA VAL A 192 -16.92 -5.09 -7.75
C VAL A 192 -16.79 -5.05 -6.25
N VAL A 193 -16.56 -3.85 -5.71
CA VAL A 193 -16.49 -3.58 -4.28
C VAL A 193 -17.73 -2.79 -3.90
N ARG A 194 -18.49 -3.26 -2.91
CA ARG A 194 -19.73 -2.65 -2.44
C ARG A 194 -19.61 -2.30 -0.96
N ASN A 195 -20.03 -1.08 -0.61
CA ASN A 195 -20.14 -0.68 0.79
C ASN A 195 -21.47 -1.17 1.37
N VAL A 196 -21.39 -2.04 2.36
CA VAL A 196 -22.54 -2.65 3.02
C VAL A 196 -22.93 -1.88 4.27
N ARG A 197 -21.92 -1.39 5.01
CA ARG A 197 -22.12 -0.72 6.29
C ARG A 197 -20.91 0.16 6.61
N VAL A 198 -21.17 1.28 7.27
CA VAL A 198 -20.14 2.12 7.91
C VAL A 198 -20.46 2.17 9.40
N ASP A 199 -19.45 1.99 10.23
CA ASP A 199 -19.55 1.99 11.68
C ASP A 199 -18.38 2.78 12.28
N GLY A 200 -18.69 3.98 12.78
CA GLY A 200 -17.72 4.83 13.48
C GLY A 200 -17.75 4.67 15.00
N THR A 201 -18.44 3.64 15.51
CA THR A 201 -18.61 3.42 16.95
C THR A 201 -17.90 2.16 17.46
N VAL A 202 -17.39 1.32 16.56
CA VAL A 202 -16.65 0.10 16.91
C VAL A 202 -15.42 0.41 17.75
N ASP A 203 -14.73 1.51 17.43
CA ASP A 203 -13.50 1.93 18.06
C ASP A 203 -13.47 3.47 18.13
N PRO A 204 -12.98 4.07 19.23
CA PRO A 204 -12.92 5.53 19.35
C PRO A 204 -11.95 6.16 18.34
N LEU A 205 -11.01 5.36 17.82
CA LEU A 205 -10.04 5.80 16.86
C LEU A 205 -10.56 5.52 15.44
N PHE A 206 -10.80 4.26 15.11
CA PHE A 206 -11.04 3.86 13.72
C PHE A 206 -12.46 4.11 13.21
N ASN A 207 -12.55 4.60 11.97
CA ASN A 207 -13.76 4.48 11.17
C ASN A 207 -13.75 3.14 10.44
N VAL A 208 -14.74 2.28 10.69
CA VAL A 208 -14.82 0.95 10.09
C VAL A 208 -15.84 0.94 8.95
N THR A 209 -15.43 0.47 7.77
CA THR A 209 -16.30 0.25 6.61
C THR A 209 -16.34 -1.24 6.27
N PHE A 210 -17.53 -1.82 6.23
CA PHE A 210 -17.77 -3.20 5.84
C PHE A 210 -18.04 -3.26 4.34
N LEU A 211 -17.19 -4.00 3.65
CA LEU A 211 -17.17 -4.10 2.21
C LEU A 211 -17.44 -5.54 1.78
N GLU A 212 -18.19 -5.67 0.69
CA GLU A 212 -18.30 -6.91 -0.08
C GLU A 212 -17.49 -6.78 -1.35
N VAL A 213 -16.64 -7.77 -1.62
CA VAL A 213 -15.83 -7.86 -2.84
C VAL A 213 -16.20 -9.14 -3.57
N GLN A 214 -16.55 -9.03 -4.85
CA GLN A 214 -16.88 -10.18 -5.68
C GLN A 214 -16.44 -9.96 -7.14
N PRO A 215 -16.21 -11.03 -7.92
CA PRO A 215 -16.04 -10.92 -9.36
C PRO A 215 -17.28 -10.30 -10.01
N ALA A 216 -17.08 -9.39 -10.97
CA ALA A 216 -18.16 -8.71 -11.68
C ALA A 216 -19.05 -9.67 -12.48
N ASP A 217 -18.46 -10.77 -12.94
CA ASP A 217 -19.12 -11.77 -13.77
C ASP A 217 -19.71 -12.93 -12.93
N SER A 218 -19.45 -12.95 -11.62
CA SER A 218 -20.01 -13.96 -10.71
C SER A 218 -21.20 -13.40 -9.95
N THR A 219 -22.22 -14.25 -9.80
CA THR A 219 -23.38 -14.02 -8.94
C THR A 219 -23.44 -15.04 -7.80
N ASP A 220 -22.42 -15.89 -7.68
CA ASP A 220 -22.35 -16.90 -6.62
C ASP A 220 -22.01 -16.23 -5.28
N ALA A 221 -22.83 -16.50 -4.27
CA ALA A 221 -22.58 -16.04 -2.91
C ALA A 221 -21.26 -16.61 -2.34
N ALA A 222 -20.77 -17.74 -2.84
CA ALA A 222 -19.49 -18.33 -2.42
C ALA A 222 -18.27 -17.50 -2.86
N ASP A 223 -18.41 -16.67 -3.91
CA ASP A 223 -17.35 -15.79 -4.39
C ASP A 223 -17.30 -14.46 -3.65
N VAL A 224 -18.25 -14.20 -2.75
CA VAL A 224 -18.27 -12.97 -1.96
C VAL A 224 -17.22 -13.03 -0.85
N LEU A 225 -16.29 -12.08 -0.88
CA LEU A 225 -15.33 -11.82 0.19
C LEU A 225 -15.82 -10.63 1.03
N LEU A 226 -16.04 -10.87 2.32
CA LEU A 226 -16.32 -9.81 3.29
C LEU A 226 -15.01 -9.22 3.82
N VAL A 227 -14.88 -7.90 3.69
CA VAL A 227 -13.68 -7.14 4.09
C VAL A 227 -14.07 -6.03 5.06
N GLU A 228 -13.34 -5.92 6.17
CA GLU A 228 -13.43 -4.79 7.08
C GLU A 228 -12.28 -3.83 6.79
N HIS A 229 -12.64 -2.60 6.44
CA HIS A 229 -11.70 -1.52 6.19
C HIS A 229 -11.68 -0.58 7.39
N TRP A 230 -10.57 -0.58 8.12
CA TRP A 230 -10.33 0.19 9.32
C TRP A 230 -9.46 1.40 8.96
N GLN A 231 -10.06 2.59 8.96
CA GLN A 231 -9.37 3.83 8.61
C GLN A 231 -9.14 4.71 9.83
N TRP A 232 -7.88 5.08 10.04
CA TRP A 232 -7.44 6.07 11.02
C TRP A 232 -6.51 7.07 10.33
N ASP A 233 -6.80 8.37 10.44
CA ASP A 233 -5.91 9.41 9.94
C ASP A 233 -4.85 9.70 11.01
N TRP A 234 -3.79 8.88 11.03
CA TRP A 234 -2.70 9.07 11.98
C TRP A 234 -1.87 10.30 11.58
N GLN A 235 -2.07 11.43 12.25
CA GLN A 235 -1.30 12.64 11.97
C GLN A 235 -0.23 12.91 13.03
N GLN A 236 -0.46 12.53 14.30
CA GLN A 236 0.48 12.78 15.39
C GLN A 236 0.66 11.55 16.28
N MET A 237 1.88 11.33 16.79
CA MET A 237 2.19 10.26 17.74
C MET A 237 1.39 10.37 19.06
N CYS A 238 0.82 11.55 19.34
CA CYS A 238 0.00 11.81 20.52
C CYS A 238 -1.48 11.45 20.35
N ASP A 239 -1.89 10.95 19.16
CA ASP A 239 -3.28 10.60 18.89
C ASP A 239 -3.73 9.28 19.56
N VAL A 240 -2.88 8.69 20.44
CA VAL A 240 -3.08 7.41 21.15
C VAL A 240 -3.02 7.60 22.65
#